data_AF-A0A9D4WXT6-F1
#
_entry.id   AF-A0A9D4WXT6-F1
#
_cell.length_a   1.000
_cell.length_b   1.000
_cell.length_c   1.000
_cell.angle_alpha   90.00
_cell.angle_beta   90.00
_cell.angle_gamma   90.00
#
_symmetry.space_group_name_H-M   'P 1'
#
loop_
_entity.id
_entity.type
_entity.pdbx_description
1 polymer ?
#
loop_
_entity_poly.entity_id
_entity_poly.type
_entity_poly.pdbx_seq_one_letter_code
_entity_poly.pdbx_strand_id
1 'polypeptide(L)'
;MWPPWNKSTSSSFSCSSFKDIQTLLIDEPSTTKSKPSIFHRVTLANKLLRAWSTQPKLTYSPSPSPHDDPRAAQPRPPPLIPVSQQRVVIYFTSLRVVRTTYEDCKTVRSIMRGFKVALDERDVSMDSGFLSELRRVTGRKSGLSLPRVFINERYIGGAGEVRWLHENGELKKLLEGLPVADTYLHACHVCGDHRFLLCGECSGARKVYAEKGGFKTCTACNESGLIRGE
;
A
#
# COMPACT_ATOMS: atom_id res chain seq x y z
N MET A 1 46.34 -11.82 -49.33
CA MET A 1 45.55 -10.59 -49.60
C MET A 1 44.08 -10.90 -49.37
N TRP A 2 43.46 -10.28 -48.37
CA TRP A 2 42.02 -10.37 -48.10
C TRP A 2 41.28 -9.22 -48.82
N PRO A 3 40.05 -9.42 -49.32
CA PRO A 3 39.25 -8.35 -49.92
C PRO A 3 38.65 -7.41 -48.85
N PRO A 4 38.36 -6.14 -49.20
CA PRO A 4 37.98 -5.12 -48.22
C PRO A 4 36.50 -5.14 -47.83
N TRP A 5 36.25 -4.70 -46.61
CA TRP A 5 34.94 -4.54 -45.96
C TRP A 5 34.13 -3.42 -46.64
N ASN A 6 33.00 -3.76 -47.28
CA ASN A 6 32.05 -2.75 -47.76
C ASN A 6 31.15 -2.27 -46.61
N LYS A 7 31.06 -0.95 -46.47
CA LYS A 7 30.19 -0.25 -45.51
C LYS A 7 28.73 -0.38 -45.96
N SER A 8 27.88 -1.01 -45.15
CA SER A 8 26.44 -0.97 -45.35
C SER A 8 25.90 0.43 -45.03
N THR A 9 25.33 1.06 -46.05
CA THR A 9 24.55 2.29 -45.97
C THR A 9 23.24 2.02 -45.22
N SER A 10 22.95 2.83 -44.20
CA SER A 10 21.69 2.75 -43.45
C SER A 10 20.52 3.20 -44.34
N SER A 11 19.62 2.27 -44.66
CA SER A 11 18.38 2.57 -45.37
C SER A 11 17.43 3.36 -44.46
N SER A 12 16.98 4.51 -44.96
CA SER A 12 15.90 5.31 -44.39
C SER A 12 14.61 4.49 -44.35
N PHE A 13 14.14 4.15 -43.15
CA PHE A 13 12.79 3.63 -42.93
C PHE A 13 11.82 4.81 -42.84
N SER A 14 11.11 5.07 -43.94
CA SER A 14 9.97 5.99 -43.99
C SER A 14 8.73 5.31 -43.40
N CYS A 15 8.30 5.71 -42.21
CA CYS A 15 6.98 5.39 -41.66
C CYS A 15 6.09 6.63 -41.68
N SER A 16 4.97 6.55 -42.40
CA SER A 16 4.02 7.63 -42.69
C SER A 16 3.04 7.95 -41.54
N SER A 17 3.51 8.08 -40.30
CA SER A 17 2.60 8.34 -39.15
C SER A 17 3.16 9.26 -38.05
N PHE A 18 3.94 10.28 -38.41
CA PHE A 18 4.28 11.37 -37.48
C PHE A 18 4.59 12.64 -38.28
N LYS A 19 3.56 13.44 -38.60
CA LYS A 19 3.73 14.74 -39.27
C LYS A 19 3.69 15.95 -38.35
N ASP A 20 3.70 15.75 -37.02
CA ASP A 20 3.53 16.87 -36.07
C ASP A 20 4.66 17.02 -35.03
N ILE A 21 5.84 16.42 -35.25
CA ILE A 21 7.01 16.66 -34.37
C ILE A 21 7.88 17.82 -34.87
N GLN A 22 7.89 18.11 -36.18
CA GLN A 22 8.69 19.22 -36.72
C GLN A 22 8.13 20.61 -36.37
N THR A 23 6.90 20.70 -35.86
CA THR A 23 6.28 21.96 -35.40
C THR A 23 6.68 22.33 -33.96
N LEU A 24 7.41 21.47 -33.24
CA LEU A 24 7.86 21.74 -31.86
C LEU A 24 9.30 22.28 -31.78
N LEU A 25 9.95 22.53 -32.92
CA LEU A 25 11.31 23.08 -33.00
C LEU A 25 11.33 24.48 -33.60
N ILE A 26 10.38 25.33 -33.19
CA ILE A 26 10.48 26.77 -33.42
C ILE A 26 10.93 27.40 -32.09
N ASP A 27 12.17 27.87 -32.09
CA ASP A 27 12.76 28.71 -31.05
C ASP A 27 12.01 30.05 -30.96
N GLU A 28 11.48 30.38 -29.78
CA GLU A 28 11.02 31.73 -29.44
C GLU A 28 12.13 32.47 -28.65
N PRO A 29 12.45 33.73 -29.01
CA PRO A 29 13.57 34.45 -28.43
C PRO A 29 13.32 34.93 -27.00
N SER A 30 14.44 34.99 -26.28
CA SER A 30 14.62 35.40 -24.90
C SER A 30 14.12 36.82 -24.59
N THR A 31 13.35 36.94 -23.51
CA THR A 31 13.33 38.17 -22.70
C THR A 31 13.46 37.84 -21.22
N THR A 32 14.38 38.58 -20.60
CA THR A 32 14.85 38.45 -19.23
C THR A 32 13.90 39.13 -18.25
N LYS A 33 13.74 38.58 -17.03
CA LYS A 33 14.05 39.25 -15.74
C LYS A 33 13.42 38.58 -14.50
N SER A 34 14.31 38.35 -13.52
CA SER A 34 14.17 38.48 -12.06
C SER A 34 13.15 37.64 -11.28
N LYS A 35 13.69 36.77 -10.41
CA LYS A 35 13.04 36.31 -9.17
C LYS A 35 12.95 37.48 -8.16
N PRO A 36 12.07 37.36 -7.15
CA PRO A 36 12.61 37.44 -5.79
C PRO A 36 12.13 36.30 -4.87
N SER A 37 13.07 35.89 -4.02
CA SER A 37 12.89 35.07 -2.82
C SER A 37 12.20 35.88 -1.73
N ILE A 38 11.23 35.31 -1.01
CA ILE A 38 10.74 35.86 0.27
C ILE A 38 10.45 34.73 1.26
N PHE A 39 11.43 34.45 2.13
CA PHE A 39 11.18 33.97 3.49
C PHE A 39 10.88 35.21 4.36
N HIS A 40 9.65 35.33 4.87
CA HIS A 40 9.34 35.95 6.17
C HIS A 40 7.83 36.02 6.44
N ARG A 41 7.33 35.20 7.39
CA ARG A 41 6.82 35.64 8.70
C ARG A 41 5.99 34.54 9.36
N VAL A 42 6.50 34.06 10.48
CA VAL A 42 5.83 33.25 11.50
C VAL A 42 4.82 34.15 12.26
N THR A 43 3.75 33.52 12.77
CA THR A 43 2.90 33.98 13.90
C THR A 43 1.71 34.88 13.55
N LEU A 44 0.50 34.30 13.56
CA LEU A 44 -0.83 34.84 13.89
C LEU A 44 -1.86 33.77 13.39
N ALA A 45 -2.77 33.16 14.15
CA ALA A 45 -3.29 33.47 15.47
C ALA A 45 -3.89 32.20 16.14
N ASN A 46 -3.43 31.90 17.35
CA ASN A 46 -4.23 31.21 18.35
C ASN A 46 -5.28 32.20 18.88
N LYS A 47 -6.53 32.09 18.45
CA LYS A 47 -7.65 32.84 19.04
C LYS A 47 -8.97 32.06 18.92
N LEU A 48 -9.11 30.98 19.69
CA LEU A 48 -10.42 30.49 20.16
C LEU A 48 -10.27 29.86 21.55
N LEU A 49 -10.05 30.72 22.55
CA LEU A 49 -10.38 30.44 23.94
C LEU A 49 -11.22 31.61 24.43
N ARG A 50 -12.49 31.34 24.75
CA ARG A 50 -13.35 32.01 25.76
C ARG A 50 -14.80 31.56 25.55
N ALA A 51 -15.12 30.39 26.08
CA ALA A 51 -16.48 30.10 26.47
C ALA A 51 -16.45 29.22 27.72
N TRP A 52 -17.08 29.73 28.77
CA TRP A 52 -17.49 29.06 30.01
C TRP A 52 -16.53 29.09 31.20
N SER A 53 -16.52 30.28 31.81
CA SER A 53 -16.37 30.48 33.25
C SER A 53 -17.75 30.67 33.88
N THR A 54 -18.22 29.72 34.70
CA THR A 54 -19.12 29.93 35.87
C THR A 54 -19.05 28.71 36.81
N GLN A 55 -18.21 28.83 37.85
CA GLN A 55 -18.26 28.42 39.29
C GLN A 55 -19.25 27.32 39.78
N PRO A 56 -19.01 26.62 40.93
CA PRO A 56 -18.27 27.13 42.11
C PRO A 56 -17.27 26.19 42.82
N LYS A 57 -16.40 26.84 43.62
CA LYS A 57 -15.51 26.27 44.64
C LYS A 57 -16.29 25.71 45.83
N LEU A 58 -15.92 24.52 46.29
CA LEU A 58 -16.03 24.13 47.70
C LEU A 58 -14.63 23.78 48.21
N THR A 59 -14.17 24.57 49.17
CA THR A 59 -12.97 24.37 50.00
C THR A 59 -13.33 23.44 51.16
N TYR A 60 -12.56 22.37 51.37
CA TYR A 60 -12.38 21.76 52.69
C TYR A 60 -11.01 21.07 52.81
N SER A 61 -10.49 21.09 54.03
CA SER A 61 -9.11 21.00 54.54
C SER A 61 -8.52 19.57 54.62
N PRO A 62 -7.18 19.37 54.87
CA PRO A 62 -6.51 18.07 54.74
C PRO A 62 -6.24 17.27 56.06
N SER A 63 -6.01 15.96 55.87
CA SER A 63 -5.29 14.92 56.68
C SER A 63 -6.04 14.18 57.82
N PRO A 64 -5.64 12.95 58.26
CA PRO A 64 -4.66 11.96 57.76
C PRO A 64 -5.19 10.49 57.58
N SER A 65 -4.37 9.63 56.95
CA SER A 65 -4.44 8.15 56.77
C SER A 65 -4.32 7.36 58.11
N PRO A 66 -4.43 6.00 58.22
CA PRO A 66 -4.17 4.94 57.22
C PRO A 66 -5.05 3.66 57.28
N HIS A 67 -5.18 2.90 56.18
CA HIS A 67 -5.24 1.44 56.24
C HIS A 67 -4.65 0.84 54.97
N ASP A 68 -3.61 0.04 55.18
CA ASP A 68 -2.88 -0.77 54.20
C ASP A 68 -3.78 -1.84 53.57
N ASP A 69 -3.78 -1.93 52.24
CA ASP A 69 -4.15 -3.16 51.53
C ASP A 69 -3.19 -3.39 50.34
N PRO A 70 -2.20 -4.30 50.48
CA PRO A 70 -1.21 -4.57 49.45
C PRO A 70 -1.65 -5.73 48.57
N ARG A 71 -2.69 -5.58 47.72
CA ARG A 71 -2.99 -6.63 46.74
C ARG A 71 -3.87 -6.18 45.56
N ALA A 72 -3.22 -5.87 44.44
CA ALA A 72 -3.59 -6.30 43.08
C ALA A 72 -3.03 -5.33 42.03
N ALA A 73 -1.71 -5.28 41.90
CA ALA A 73 -1.10 -4.95 40.63
C ALA A 73 -1.32 -6.15 39.69
N GLN A 74 -2.46 -6.21 39.01
CA GLN A 74 -2.61 -7.07 37.84
C GLN A 74 -2.46 -6.22 36.58
N PRO A 75 -1.55 -6.57 35.65
CA PRO A 75 -1.55 -5.99 34.32
C PRO A 75 -2.90 -6.30 33.68
N ARG A 76 -3.62 -5.26 33.23
CA ARG A 76 -4.80 -5.48 32.39
C ARG A 76 -4.36 -6.29 31.18
N PRO A 77 -5.02 -7.42 30.86
CA PRO A 77 -4.72 -8.12 29.62
C PRO A 77 -4.93 -7.15 28.45
N PRO A 78 -4.04 -7.15 27.44
CA PRO A 78 -4.22 -6.31 26.26
C PRO A 78 -5.59 -6.59 25.64
N PRO A 79 -6.23 -5.59 24.99
CA PRO A 79 -7.54 -5.78 24.39
C PRO A 79 -7.51 -7.01 23.49
N LEU A 80 -8.40 -7.98 23.76
CA LEU A 80 -8.56 -9.17 22.94
C LEU A 80 -9.13 -8.71 21.59
N ILE A 81 -8.24 -8.47 20.62
CA ILE A 81 -8.63 -8.21 19.24
C ILE A 81 -9.34 -9.48 18.74
N PRO A 82 -10.59 -9.40 18.25
CA PRO A 82 -11.27 -10.52 17.59
C PRO A 82 -10.32 -11.24 16.63
N VAL A 83 -10.32 -12.58 16.65
CA VAL A 83 -9.40 -13.39 15.81
C VAL A 83 -9.50 -13.01 14.32
N SER A 84 -10.68 -12.59 13.85
CA SER A 84 -10.92 -12.11 12.48
C SER A 84 -10.13 -10.85 12.10
N GLN A 85 -9.66 -10.08 13.09
CA GLN A 85 -8.90 -8.85 12.92
C GLN A 85 -7.39 -9.06 13.15
N GLN A 86 -6.96 -10.25 13.60
CA GLN A 86 -5.54 -10.57 13.81
C GLN A 86 -4.85 -10.97 12.50
N ARG A 87 -4.60 -9.99 11.63
CA ARG A 87 -3.92 -10.23 10.35
C ARG A 87 -3.02 -9.08 9.93
N VAL A 88 -1.95 -9.42 9.22
CA VAL A 88 -1.11 -8.46 8.50
C VAL A 88 -1.65 -8.34 7.09
N VAL A 89 -1.96 -7.13 6.62
CA VAL A 89 -2.35 -6.88 5.22
C VAL A 89 -1.28 -6.04 4.54
N ILE A 90 -0.80 -6.50 3.39
CA ILE A 90 0.21 -5.82 2.58
C ILE A 90 -0.39 -5.51 1.23
N TYR A 91 -0.62 -4.23 0.94
CA TYR A 91 -0.93 -3.78 -0.41
C TYR A 91 0.37 -3.50 -1.15
N PHE A 92 0.55 -4.15 -2.29
CA PHE A 92 1.75 -4.03 -3.11
C PHE A 92 1.38 -4.11 -4.59
N THR A 93 2.36 -3.96 -5.47
CA THR A 93 2.24 -4.32 -6.88
C THR A 93 3.41 -5.22 -7.29
N SER A 94 3.14 -6.27 -8.05
CA SER A 94 4.19 -7.07 -8.70
C SER A 94 4.69 -6.48 -10.01
N LEU A 95 4.00 -5.46 -10.54
CA LEU A 95 4.40 -4.78 -11.76
C LEU A 95 5.74 -4.06 -11.58
N ARG A 96 6.59 -4.16 -12.60
CA ARG A 96 7.95 -3.58 -12.61
C ARG A 96 8.03 -2.24 -13.35
N VAL A 97 6.90 -1.54 -13.46
CA VAL A 97 6.80 -0.27 -14.23
C VAL A 97 7.66 0.83 -13.60
N VAL A 98 7.59 0.97 -12.27
CA VAL A 98 8.40 1.94 -11.52
C VAL A 98 9.39 1.15 -10.65
N ARG A 99 10.68 1.21 -11.00
CA ARG A 99 11.73 0.42 -10.34
C ARG A 99 11.75 0.61 -8.83
N THR A 100 11.69 1.85 -8.36
CA THR A 100 11.71 2.17 -6.92
C THR A 100 10.53 1.54 -6.20
N THR A 101 9.31 1.69 -6.73
CA THR A 101 8.11 1.08 -6.16
C THR A 101 8.20 -0.45 -6.13
N TYR A 102 8.70 -1.06 -7.20
CA TYR A 102 8.88 -2.52 -7.25
C TYR A 102 9.87 -3.01 -6.19
N GLU A 103 11.03 -2.37 -6.06
CA GLU A 103 12.04 -2.75 -5.06
C GLU A 103 11.56 -2.49 -3.63
N ASP A 104 10.85 -1.39 -3.40
CA ASP A 104 10.21 -1.09 -2.11
C ASP A 104 9.17 -2.17 -1.74
N CYS A 105 8.31 -2.56 -2.69
CA CYS A 105 7.33 -3.63 -2.49
C CYS A 105 8.01 -4.97 -2.20
N LYS A 106 9.00 -5.34 -3.01
CA LYS A 106 9.78 -6.58 -2.84
C LYS A 106 10.46 -6.62 -1.48
N THR A 107 11.08 -5.53 -1.06
CA THR A 107 11.78 -5.43 0.24
C THR A 107 10.81 -5.62 1.40
N VAL A 108 9.69 -4.90 1.41
CA VAL A 108 8.68 -5.03 2.48
C VAL A 108 8.10 -6.44 2.54
N ARG A 109 7.79 -7.06 1.39
CA ARG A 109 7.31 -8.45 1.35
C ARG A 109 8.34 -9.42 1.92
N SER A 110 9.62 -9.28 1.56
CA SER A 110 10.69 -10.12 2.09
C SER A 110 10.84 -9.98 3.61
N ILE A 111 10.82 -8.74 4.12
CA ILE A 111 10.89 -8.47 5.58
C ILE A 111 9.75 -9.19 6.29
N MET A 112 8.51 -8.98 5.83
CA MET A 112 7.32 -9.56 6.46
C MET A 112 7.30 -11.08 6.42
N ARG A 113 7.69 -11.68 5.29
CA ARG A 113 7.81 -13.14 5.15
C ARG A 113 8.86 -13.73 6.09
N GLY A 114 9.93 -12.99 6.40
CA GLY A 114 10.95 -13.39 7.37
C GLY A 114 10.43 -13.62 8.80
N PHE A 115 9.34 -12.94 9.19
CA PHE A 115 8.72 -13.10 10.51
C PHE A 115 7.79 -14.31 10.63
N LYS A 116 7.52 -15.03 9.52
CA LYS A 116 6.67 -16.23 9.51
C LYS A 116 5.29 -16.04 10.15
N VAL A 117 4.72 -14.85 10.01
CA VAL A 117 3.33 -14.54 10.41
C VAL A 117 2.41 -14.72 9.21
N ALA A 118 1.14 -15.04 9.45
CA ALA A 118 0.15 -15.14 8.39
C ALA A 118 -0.05 -13.76 7.71
N LEU A 119 0.30 -13.68 6.43
CA LEU A 119 0.20 -12.46 5.64
C LEU A 119 -1.05 -12.49 4.76
N ASP A 120 -1.68 -11.34 4.57
CA ASP A 120 -2.66 -11.05 3.53
C ASP A 120 -2.04 -10.14 2.46
N GLU A 121 -1.39 -10.77 1.47
CA GLU A 121 -0.74 -10.06 0.37
C GLU A 121 -1.75 -9.72 -0.72
N ARG A 122 -1.96 -8.42 -0.96
CA ARG A 122 -2.91 -7.87 -1.91
C ARG A 122 -2.16 -7.15 -3.04
N ASP A 123 -2.07 -7.80 -4.18
CA ASP A 123 -1.51 -7.20 -5.38
C ASP A 123 -2.55 -6.30 -6.07
N VAL A 124 -2.40 -4.98 -5.94
CA VAL A 124 -3.36 -4.01 -6.49
C VAL A 124 -3.40 -3.99 -8.03
N SER A 125 -2.43 -4.64 -8.69
CA SER A 125 -2.44 -4.80 -10.15
C SER A 125 -3.24 -6.01 -10.62
N MET A 126 -3.53 -6.96 -9.72
CA MET A 126 -4.28 -8.18 -10.05
C MET A 126 -5.79 -8.02 -9.86
N ASP A 127 -6.21 -7.11 -8.97
CA ASP A 127 -7.60 -6.83 -8.63
C ASP A 127 -7.80 -5.34 -8.30
N SER A 128 -8.58 -4.64 -9.11
CA SER A 128 -8.92 -3.23 -8.92
C SER A 128 -9.74 -2.97 -7.64
N GLY A 129 -10.40 -4.01 -7.12
CA GLY A 129 -11.06 -4.02 -5.82
C GLY A 129 -10.09 -3.71 -4.69
N PHE A 130 -8.85 -4.21 -4.73
CA PHE A 130 -7.84 -3.90 -3.72
C PHE A 130 -7.38 -2.45 -3.76
N LEU A 131 -7.24 -1.87 -4.95
CA LEU A 131 -6.91 -0.45 -5.06
C LEU A 131 -8.05 0.43 -4.54
N SER A 132 -9.30 0.04 -4.82
CA SER A 132 -10.49 0.73 -4.36
C SER A 132 -10.64 0.64 -2.83
N GLU A 133 -10.40 -0.54 -2.27
CA GLU A 133 -10.32 -0.77 -0.83
C GLU A 133 -9.22 0.08 -0.19
N LEU A 134 -8.01 0.07 -0.75
CA LEU A 134 -6.87 0.85 -0.25
C LEU A 134 -7.18 2.35 -0.20
N ARG A 135 -7.83 2.89 -1.25
CA ARG A 135 -8.30 4.28 -1.29
C ARG A 135 -9.32 4.56 -0.19
N ARG A 136 -10.26 3.64 0.04
CA ARG A 136 -11.29 3.75 1.08
C ARG A 136 -10.67 3.77 2.48
N VAL A 137 -9.78 2.84 2.81
CA VAL A 137 -9.17 2.77 4.14
C VAL A 137 -8.17 3.89 4.42
N THR A 138 -7.52 4.42 3.37
CA THR A 138 -6.56 5.53 3.52
C THR A 138 -7.26 6.91 3.45
N GLY A 139 -8.52 6.97 3.00
CA GLY A 139 -9.23 8.23 2.77
C GLY A 139 -8.64 9.09 1.63
N ARG A 140 -7.76 8.52 0.80
CA ARG A 140 -7.05 9.23 -0.28
C ARG A 140 -7.54 8.76 -1.64
N LYS A 141 -7.95 9.70 -2.49
CA LYS A 141 -8.44 9.41 -3.84
C LYS A 141 -7.30 9.18 -4.86
N SER A 142 -6.17 9.84 -4.67
CA SER A 142 -5.00 9.80 -5.57
C SER A 142 -3.67 9.87 -4.79
N GLY A 143 -2.55 9.63 -5.49
CA GLY A 143 -1.21 9.76 -4.91
C GLY A 143 -0.85 8.70 -3.87
N LEU A 144 -1.46 7.51 -3.96
CA LEU A 144 -1.09 6.38 -3.13
C LEU A 144 0.25 5.80 -3.64
N SER A 145 1.33 6.01 -2.89
CA SER A 145 2.53 5.19 -3.07
C SER A 145 2.34 3.80 -2.45
N LEU A 146 3.02 2.82 -3.03
CA LEU A 146 3.10 1.44 -2.55
C LEU A 146 4.54 1.15 -2.10
N PRO A 147 4.74 0.19 -1.18
CA PRO A 147 3.73 -0.64 -0.52
C PRO A 147 2.97 0.10 0.60
N ARG A 148 1.86 -0.48 1.07
CA ARG A 148 1.14 -0.05 2.29
C ARG A 148 0.87 -1.23 3.19
N VAL A 149 1.23 -1.11 4.46
CA VAL A 149 1.11 -2.19 5.45
C VAL A 149 0.12 -1.81 6.54
N PHE A 150 -0.74 -2.77 6.87
CA PHE A 150 -1.66 -2.71 7.99
C PHE A 150 -1.43 -3.93 8.88
N ILE A 151 -1.42 -3.74 10.19
CA ILE A 151 -1.37 -4.81 11.19
C ILE A 151 -2.54 -4.60 12.11
N ASN A 152 -3.38 -5.63 12.29
CA ASN A 152 -4.58 -5.55 13.13
C ASN A 152 -5.47 -4.35 12.74
N GLU A 153 -5.68 -4.16 11.44
CA GLU A 153 -6.44 -3.05 10.83
C GLU A 153 -5.84 -1.64 11.05
N ARG A 154 -4.75 -1.52 11.80
CA ARG A 154 -4.02 -0.27 12.00
C ARG A 154 -3.01 -0.05 10.87
N TYR A 155 -3.02 1.15 10.29
CA TYR A 155 -2.02 1.57 9.32
C TYR A 155 -0.63 1.71 9.98
N ILE A 156 0.36 1.01 9.43
CA ILE A 156 1.73 1.00 9.94
C ILE A 156 2.63 1.93 9.13
N GLY A 157 2.52 1.89 7.80
CA GLY A 157 3.39 2.69 6.94
C GLY A 157 3.58 2.15 5.54
N GLY A 158 4.47 2.81 4.80
CA GLY A 158 5.03 2.33 3.55
C GLY A 158 6.43 1.76 3.74
N ALA A 159 7.23 1.71 2.66
CA ALA A 159 8.53 1.04 2.70
C ALA A 159 9.56 1.71 3.63
N GLY A 160 9.51 3.02 3.81
CA GLY A 160 10.42 3.73 4.72
C GLY A 160 10.12 3.38 6.18
N GLU A 161 8.87 3.52 6.59
CA GLU A 161 8.45 3.27 7.97
C GLU A 161 8.63 1.80 8.36
N VAL A 162 8.30 0.86 7.46
CA VAL A 162 8.46 -0.58 7.72
C VAL A 162 9.93 -0.95 7.86
N ARG A 163 10.83 -0.42 7.01
CA ARG A 163 12.28 -0.64 7.16
C ARG A 163 12.78 -0.12 8.50
N TRP A 164 12.41 1.10 8.85
CA TRP A 164 12.81 1.70 10.12
C TRP A 164 12.31 0.89 11.33
N LEU A 165 11.05 0.43 11.31
CA LEU A 165 10.52 -0.43 12.38
C LEU A 165 11.24 -1.79 12.44
N HIS A 166 11.62 -2.35 11.29
CA HIS A 166 12.37 -3.60 11.22
C HIS A 166 13.77 -3.46 11.81
N GLU A 167 14.50 -2.42 11.40
CA GLU A 167 15.88 -2.14 11.84
C GLU A 167 15.97 -1.85 13.34
N ASN A 168 14.97 -1.14 13.90
CA ASN A 168 14.91 -0.85 15.34
C ASN A 168 14.24 -1.95 16.18
N GLY A 169 13.84 -3.06 15.58
CA GLY A 169 13.23 -4.21 16.28
C GLY A 169 11.77 -4.02 16.74
N GLU A 170 11.20 -2.82 16.61
CA GLU A 170 9.80 -2.52 16.96
C GLU A 170 8.80 -3.31 16.11
N LEU A 171 9.14 -3.63 14.86
CA LEU A 171 8.28 -4.44 14.00
C LEU A 171 8.01 -5.82 14.60
N LYS A 172 8.99 -6.42 15.29
CA LYS A 172 8.81 -7.72 15.94
C LYS A 172 7.71 -7.64 17.00
N LYS A 173 7.73 -6.59 17.83
CA LYS A 173 6.74 -6.37 18.90
C LYS A 173 5.33 -6.18 18.33
N LEU A 174 5.20 -5.47 17.20
CA LEU A 174 3.91 -5.27 16.54
C LEU A 174 3.32 -6.58 15.98
N LEU A 175 4.17 -7.56 15.68
CA LEU A 175 3.79 -8.85 15.12
C LEU A 175 3.61 -9.93 16.20
N GLU A 176 3.90 -9.63 17.47
CA GLU A 176 3.72 -10.57 18.58
C GLU A 176 2.25 -10.95 18.75
N GLY A 177 2.00 -12.25 18.96
CA GLY A 177 0.64 -12.78 19.15
C GLY A 177 -0.18 -12.95 17.88
N LEU A 178 0.37 -12.65 16.70
CA LEU A 178 -0.30 -12.94 15.43
C LEU A 178 -0.22 -14.43 15.08
N PRO A 179 -1.22 -14.95 14.33
CA PRO A 179 -1.18 -16.32 13.85
C PRO A 179 0.09 -16.56 13.04
N VAL A 180 0.79 -17.63 13.41
CA VAL A 180 1.98 -18.09 12.70
C VAL A 180 1.55 -18.59 11.32
N ALA A 181 2.29 -18.21 10.28
CA ALA A 181 2.08 -18.76 8.95
C ALA A 181 2.33 -20.27 9.00
N ASP A 182 1.38 -21.03 8.48
CA ASP A 182 1.54 -22.47 8.38
C ASP A 182 2.76 -22.77 7.50
N THR A 183 3.85 -23.17 8.14
CA THR A 183 5.18 -23.20 7.52
C THR A 183 5.31 -24.39 6.56
N TYR A 184 4.34 -25.31 6.58
CA TYR A 184 4.23 -26.45 5.68
C TYR A 184 3.60 -26.09 4.33
N LEU A 185 2.93 -24.93 4.23
CA LEU A 185 2.49 -24.36 2.96
C LEU A 185 3.65 -23.59 2.32
N HIS A 186 4.63 -24.35 1.80
CA HIS A 186 5.49 -23.91 0.71
C HIS A 186 4.61 -23.30 -0.40
N ALA A 187 5.20 -22.39 -1.19
CA ALA A 187 4.51 -21.60 -2.21
C ALA A 187 3.37 -22.40 -2.86
N CYS A 188 2.13 -21.89 -2.76
CA CYS A 188 0.95 -22.67 -3.11
C CYS A 188 1.15 -23.30 -4.51
N HIS A 189 1.15 -24.63 -4.59
CA HIS A 189 1.46 -25.35 -5.84
C HIS A 189 0.51 -24.96 -6.98
N VAL A 190 -0.68 -24.45 -6.64
CA VAL A 190 -1.69 -24.04 -7.61
C VAL A 190 -1.52 -22.58 -8.05
N CYS A 191 -1.26 -21.65 -7.12
CA CYS A 191 -1.21 -20.21 -7.44
C CYS A 191 0.19 -19.59 -7.46
N GLY A 192 1.24 -20.33 -7.10
CA GLY A 192 2.63 -19.85 -7.11
C GLY A 192 2.85 -18.58 -6.29
N ASP A 193 2.20 -18.47 -5.12
CA ASP A 193 2.18 -17.28 -4.25
C ASP A 193 1.45 -16.04 -4.80
N HIS A 194 0.73 -16.15 -5.93
CA HIS A 194 -0.03 -15.04 -6.47
C HIS A 194 -1.41 -14.88 -5.83
N ARG A 195 -1.93 -15.88 -5.09
CA ARG A 195 -3.26 -15.88 -4.45
C ARG A 195 -4.44 -15.69 -5.41
N PHE A 196 -4.19 -15.85 -6.69
CA PHE A 196 -5.21 -15.78 -7.72
C PHE A 196 -5.13 -17.02 -8.60
N LEU A 197 -6.29 -17.52 -9.00
CA LEU A 197 -6.46 -18.64 -9.90
C LEU A 197 -7.28 -18.20 -11.10
N LEU A 198 -7.07 -18.83 -12.26
CA LEU A 198 -7.96 -18.64 -13.41
C LEU A 198 -9.36 -19.13 -13.05
N CYS A 199 -10.38 -18.37 -13.45
CA CYS A 199 -11.77 -18.74 -13.23
C CYS A 199 -12.09 -20.05 -13.97
N GLY A 200 -12.58 -21.06 -13.26
CA GLY A 200 -12.96 -22.34 -13.87
C GLY A 200 -14.20 -22.25 -14.77
N GLU A 201 -15.11 -21.31 -14.50
CA GLU A 201 -16.35 -21.17 -15.28
C GLU A 201 -16.16 -20.51 -16.64
N CYS A 202 -15.27 -19.51 -16.71
CA CYS A 202 -15.03 -18.74 -17.94
C CYS A 202 -13.62 -18.88 -18.51
N SER A 203 -12.77 -19.68 -17.88
CA SER A 203 -11.36 -19.89 -18.25
C SER A 203 -10.58 -18.59 -18.42
N GLY A 204 -10.92 -17.57 -17.62
CA GLY A 204 -10.32 -16.23 -17.70
C GLY A 204 -10.92 -15.28 -18.75
N ALA A 205 -11.80 -15.75 -19.64
CA ALA A 205 -12.38 -14.93 -20.71
C ALA A 205 -13.44 -13.94 -20.22
N ARG A 206 -13.87 -14.06 -18.95
CA ARG A 206 -14.96 -13.29 -18.34
C ARG A 206 -16.28 -13.36 -19.12
N LYS A 207 -16.45 -14.40 -19.95
CA LYS A 207 -17.59 -14.60 -20.84
C LYS A 207 -18.05 -16.06 -20.73
N VAL A 208 -19.32 -16.25 -20.42
CA VAL A 208 -19.97 -17.57 -20.30
C VAL A 208 -21.18 -17.62 -21.22
N TYR A 209 -21.47 -18.78 -21.80
CA TYR A 209 -22.65 -18.95 -22.65
C TYR A 209 -23.81 -19.51 -21.85
N ALA A 210 -24.97 -18.86 -21.91
CA ALA A 210 -26.21 -19.35 -21.34
C ALA A 210 -27.15 -19.81 -22.46
N GLU A 211 -27.59 -21.07 -22.42
CA GLU A 211 -28.37 -21.72 -23.48
C GLU A 211 -29.59 -20.92 -23.96
N LYS A 212 -30.27 -20.21 -23.05
CA LYS A 212 -31.47 -19.41 -23.35
C LYS A 212 -31.23 -17.91 -23.38
N GLY A 213 -29.98 -17.45 -23.35
CA GLY A 213 -29.65 -16.03 -23.17
C GLY A 213 -28.35 -15.57 -23.82
N GLY A 214 -27.72 -16.39 -24.66
CA GLY A 214 -26.48 -16.05 -25.33
C GLY A 214 -25.30 -15.84 -24.37
N PHE A 215 -24.32 -15.06 -24.80
CA PHE A 215 -23.14 -14.80 -23.98
C PHE A 215 -23.41 -13.76 -22.89
N LYS A 216 -22.98 -14.07 -21.68
CA LYS A 216 -23.08 -13.21 -20.49
C LYS A 216 -21.70 -13.02 -19.87
N THR A 217 -21.54 -11.93 -19.11
CA THR A 217 -20.33 -11.69 -18.33
C THR A 217 -20.28 -12.68 -17.17
N CYS A 218 -19.11 -13.30 -16.95
CA CYS A 218 -18.90 -14.15 -15.80
C CYS A 218 -18.98 -13.32 -14.51
N THR A 219 -19.76 -13.78 -13.54
CA THR A 219 -19.93 -13.12 -12.22
C THR A 219 -19.11 -13.79 -11.12
N ALA A 220 -18.51 -14.96 -11.41
CA ALA A 220 -17.71 -15.72 -10.45
C ALA A 220 -16.27 -15.21 -10.30
N CYS A 221 -15.82 -14.26 -11.14
CA CYS A 221 -14.44 -13.79 -11.18
C CYS A 221 -14.34 -12.28 -11.32
N ASN A 222 -13.15 -11.74 -11.03
CA ASN A 222 -12.86 -10.32 -11.20
C ASN A 222 -12.75 -9.91 -12.69
N GLU A 223 -12.43 -8.64 -12.95
CA GLU A 223 -12.29 -8.07 -14.29
C GLU A 223 -11.25 -8.75 -15.17
N SER A 224 -10.26 -9.41 -14.55
CA SER A 224 -9.17 -10.14 -15.22
C SER A 224 -9.50 -11.63 -15.39
N GLY A 225 -10.71 -12.07 -15.03
CA GLY A 225 -11.06 -13.49 -15.11
C GLY A 225 -10.44 -14.34 -14.01
N LEU A 226 -10.05 -13.72 -12.89
CA LEU A 226 -9.36 -14.37 -11.77
C LEU A 226 -10.26 -14.51 -10.54
N ILE A 227 -10.03 -15.56 -9.76
CA ILE A 227 -10.64 -15.81 -8.46
C ILE A 227 -9.55 -15.77 -7.38
N ARG A 228 -9.87 -15.25 -6.21
CA ARG A 228 -8.92 -15.22 -5.09
C ARG A 228 -8.86 -16.62 -4.46
N GLY A 229 -7.65 -17.18 -4.39
CA GLY A 229 -7.37 -18.41 -3.65
C GLY A 229 -7.28 -18.11 -2.16
N GLU A 230 -7.87 -18.99 -1.34
CA GLU A 230 -7.77 -18.95 0.13
C GLU A 230 -6.49 -19.62 0.63
#